data_AF-A0A371HTE8-F1
#
_entry.id   AF-A0A371HTE8-F1
#
_cell.length_a   1.000
_cell.length_b   1.000
_cell.length_c   1.000
_cell.angle_alpha   90.00
_cell.angle_beta   90.00
_cell.angle_gamma   90.00
#
_symmetry.space_group_name_H-M   'P 1'
#
loop_
_entity.id
_entity.type
_entity.pdbx_description
1 polymer ?
#
loop_
_entity_poly.entity_id
_entity_poly.type
_entity_poly.pdbx_seq_one_letter_code
_entity_poly.pdbx_strand_id
1 'polypeptide(L)' 'MLDLGASINVMPTSIYKSLNLCDLEPTRMTIKLANRSVVQPLGILEDVLVQVNELIFPVDFYVLDMEDKTLGKGSSLILG' A
#
# COMPACT_ATOMS: atom_id res chain seq x y z
N MET A 1 4.54 8.34 -2.75
CA MET A 1 4.06 8.87 -4.04
C MET A 1 2.59 9.20 -3.89
N LEU A 2 2.19 10.43 -4.20
CA LEU A 2 0.78 10.82 -4.22
C LEU A 2 0.27 10.64 -5.65
N ASP A 3 -0.78 9.84 -5.83
CA ASP A 3 -1.42 9.59 -7.11
C ASP A 3 -2.89 9.97 -7.02
N LEU A 4 -3.22 11.21 -7.41
CA LEU A 4 -4.60 11.72 -7.39
C LEU A 4 -5.54 10.98 -8.38
N GLY A 5 -4.99 10.12 -9.24
CA GLY A 5 -5.76 9.24 -10.11
C GLY A 5 -6.08 7.88 -9.47
N ALA A 6 -5.44 7.54 -8.35
CA ALA A 6 -5.72 6.34 -7.58
C ALA A 6 -6.92 6.58 -6.66
N SER A 7 -7.77 5.56 -6.50
CA SER A 7 -8.92 5.63 -5.60
C SER A 7 -8.69 4.91 -4.27
N ILE A 8 -7.49 4.36 -4.06
CA ILE A 8 -7.11 3.54 -2.91
C ILE A 8 -5.64 3.76 -2.57
N ASN A 9 -5.28 3.53 -1.32
CA ASN A 9 -3.89 3.54 -0.88
C ASN A 9 -3.30 2.12 -0.97
N VAL A 10 -2.04 2.04 -1.36
CA VAL A 10 -1.34 0.76 -1.57
C VAL A 10 0.00 0.77 -0.85
N MET A 11 0.27 -0.32 -0.15
CA MET A 11 1.55 -0.58 0.51
C MET A 11 2.24 -1.80 -0.13
N PRO A 12 3.47 -1.66 -0.64
CA PRO A 12 4.26 -2.80 -1.07
C PRO A 12 4.54 -3.75 0.09
N THR A 13 4.53 -5.06 -0.18
CA THR A 13 4.84 -6.11 0.81
C THR A 13 6.20 -5.91 1.49
N SER A 14 7.19 -5.36 0.79
CA SER A 14 8.51 -5.06 1.36
C SER A 14 8.44 -4.01 2.48
N ILE A 15 7.64 -2.95 2.29
CA ILE A 15 7.41 -1.93 3.33
C ILE A 15 6.66 -2.54 4.51
N TYR A 16 5.56 -3.26 4.25
CA TYR A 16 4.79 -3.94 5.30
C TYR A 16 5.70 -4.82 6.19
N LYS A 17 6.54 -5.65 5.56
CA LYS A 17 7.50 -6.50 6.28
C LYS A 17 8.53 -5.69 7.07
N SER A 18 9.00 -4.57 6.54
CA SER A 18 9.98 -3.72 7.22
C SER A 18 9.42 -2.99 8.45
N LEU A 19 8.13 -2.68 8.43
CA LEU A 19 7.46 -1.96 9.52
C LEU A 19 6.97 -2.90 10.64
N ASN A 20 6.96 -4.21 10.40
CA ASN A 20 6.55 -5.25 11.36
C ASN A 20 5.21 -4.90 12.04
N LEU A 21 4.22 -4.56 11.21
CA LEU A 21 2.88 -4.15 11.62
C LEU A 21 2.00 -5.36 12.00
N CYS A 22 0.77 -5.08 12.41
CA CYS A 22 -0.25 -6.08 12.69
C CYS A 22 -0.55 -6.97 11.48
N ASP A 23 -1.17 -8.12 11.75
CA ASP A 23 -1.60 -9.05 10.72
C ASP A 23 -2.57 -8.40 9.73
N LEU A 24 -2.53 -8.89 8.49
CA LEU A 24 -3.41 -8.40 7.44
C LEU A 24 -4.79 -9.02 7.55
N GLU A 25 -5.82 -8.19 7.42
CA GLU A 25 -7.19 -8.65 7.31
C GLU A 25 -7.45 -9.21 5.91
N PRO A 26 -8.08 -10.39 5.80
CA PRO A 26 -8.33 -11.03 4.52
C PRO A 26 -9.34 -10.24 3.70
N THR A 27 -9.07 -10.07 2.41
CA THR A 27 -10.00 -9.41 1.47
C THR A 27 -10.23 -10.23 0.22
N ARG A 28 -11.45 -10.11 -0.33
CA ARG A 28 -11.84 -10.67 -1.63
C ARG A 28 -11.77 -9.65 -2.76
N MET A 29 -11.25 -8.46 -2.50
CA MET A 29 -11.10 -7.41 -3.51
C MET A 29 -10.06 -7.80 -4.56
N THR A 30 -10.25 -7.31 -5.79
CA THR A 30 -9.21 -7.30 -6.82
C THR A 30 -8.99 -5.86 -7.29
N ILE A 31 -7.75 -5.55 -7.66
CA ILE A 31 -7.33 -4.21 -8.08
C ILE A 31 -6.90 -4.29 -9.54
N LYS A 32 -7.40 -3.38 -10.37
CA LYS A 32 -6.95 -3.21 -11.75
C LYS A 32 -5.90 -2.10 -11.81
N LEU A 33 -4.69 -2.48 -12.19
CA LEU A 33 -3.56 -1.55 -12.31
C LEU A 33 -3.61 -0.80 -13.65
N ALA A 34 -2.81 0.27 -13.76
CA ALA A 34 -2.73 1.10 -14.97
C ALA A 34 -2.21 0.31 -16.20
N ASN A 35 -1.35 -0.69 -15.98
CA ASN A 35 -0.91 -1.65 -17.00
C ASN A 35 -2.00 -2.67 -17.40
N ARG A 36 -3.23 -2.51 -16.86
CA ARG A 36 -4.41 -3.35 -17.05
C ARG A 36 -4.31 -4.75 -16.44
N SER A 37 -3.24 -5.07 -15.70
CA SER A 37 -3.20 -6.31 -14.92
C SER A 37 -4.20 -6.22 -13.76
N VAL A 38 -4.70 -7.38 -13.36
CA VAL A 38 -5.59 -7.52 -12.20
C VAL A 38 -4.80 -8.27 -11.13
N VAL A 39 -4.76 -7.71 -9.93
CA VAL A 39 -4.02 -8.27 -8.80
C VAL A 39 -4.95 -8.45 -7.61
N GLN A 40 -4.77 -9.52 -6.86
CA GLN A 40 -5.43 -9.72 -5.57
C GLN A 40 -4.47 -9.27 -4.46
N PRO A 41 -4.91 -8.40 -3.53
CA PRO A 41 -4.10 -8.06 -2.37
C PRO A 41 -3.84 -9.24 -1.47
N LEU A 42 -2.71 -9.20 -0.75
CA LEU A 42 -2.43 -10.12 0.34
C LEU A 42 -3.42 -9.93 1.49
N GLY A 43 -3.87 -8.70 1.68
CA GLY A 43 -4.88 -8.32 2.66
C GLY A 43 -4.98 -6.80 2.77
N ILE A 44 -5.74 -6.36 3.76
CA ILE A 44 -5.92 -4.96 4.14
C ILE A 44 -5.23 -4.74 5.46
N LEU A 45 -4.55 -3.61 5.59
CA LEU A 45 -4.07 -3.10 6.86
C LEU A 45 -4.90 -1.87 7.22
N GLU A 46 -5.77 -2.02 8.20
CA GLU A 46 -6.77 -1.01 8.59
C GLU A 46 -6.20 -0.05 9.66
N ASP A 47 -6.72 1.18 9.67
CA ASP A 47 -6.46 2.19 10.72
C ASP A 47 -4.98 2.53 10.97
N VAL A 48 -4.14 2.47 9.93
CA VAL A 48 -2.72 2.83 10.04
C VAL A 48 -2.57 4.34 10.19
N LEU A 49 -1.95 4.77 11.28
CA LEU A 49 -1.65 6.18 11.50
C LEU A 49 -0.46 6.63 10.65
N VAL A 50 -0.73 7.50 9.68
CA VAL A 50 0.27 8.11 8.81
C VAL A 50 0.47 9.57 9.21
N GLN A 51 1.72 9.92 9.53
CA GLN A 51 2.09 11.29 9.83
C GLN A 51 2.54 12.01 8.54
N VAL A 52 1.91 13.16 8.26
CA VAL A 52 2.30 14.09 7.20
C VAL A 52 2.55 15.45 7.82
N ASN A 53 3.83 15.83 7.90
CA ASN A 53 4.28 16.98 8.69
C ASN A 53 3.82 16.87 10.15
N GLU A 54 2.97 17.79 10.61
CA GLU A 54 2.44 17.83 11.98
C GLU A 54 1.07 17.18 12.11
N LEU A 55 0.49 16.67 11.01
CA LEU A 55 -0.83 16.08 10.98
C LEU A 55 -0.73 14.55 10.95
N ILE A 56 -1.66 13.89 11.62
CA ILE A 56 -1.78 12.43 11.65
C ILE A 56 -3.14 12.05 11.09
N PHE A 57 -3.15 11.11 10.15
CA PHE A 57 -4.35 10.61 9.51
C PHE A 57 -4.42 9.09 9.66
N PRO A 58 -5.58 8.51 10.05
CA PRO A 58 -5.82 7.08 9.89
C PRO A 58 -6.02 6.77 8.40
N VAL A 59 -5.36 5.72 7.92
CA VAL A 59 -5.38 5.32 6.51
C VAL A 59 -5.39 3.80 6.41
N ASP A 60 -6.24 3.26 5.55
CA ASP A 60 -6.23 1.85 5.20
C ASP A 60 -5.33 1.60 3.99
N PHE A 61 -4.54 0.53 4.03
CA PHE A 61 -3.67 0.14 2.92
C PHE A 61 -4.02 -1.25 2.40
N TYR A 62 -4.12 -1.36 1.08
CA TYR A 62 -4.10 -2.66 0.41
C TYR A 62 -2.65 -3.11 0.22
N VAL A 63 -2.28 -4.24 0.80
CA VAL A 63 -0.92 -4.76 0.68
C VAL A 63 -0.77 -5.59 -0.58
N LEU A 64 0.11 -5.15 -1.47
CA LEU A 64 0.36 -5.78 -2.77
C LEU A 64 1.79 -6.31 -2.86
N ASP A 65 1.92 -7.52 -3.39
CA ASP A 65 3.22 -8.06 -3.81
C ASP A 65 3.65 -7.41 -5.12
N MET A 66 4.50 -6.40 -5.02
CA MET A 66 5.04 -5.65 -6.16
C MET A 66 6.51 -6.02 -6.35
N GLU A 67 6.93 -6.18 -7.60
CA GLU A 67 8.36 -6.27 -7.92
C GLU A 67 9.07 -4.98 -7.50
N ASP A 68 9.94 -5.07 -6.49
CA ASP A 68 10.84 -3.98 -6.11
C ASP A 68 11.90 -3.80 -7.21
N LYS A 69 11.52 -3.10 -8.28
CA LYS A 69 12.47 -2.60 -9.28
C LYS A 69 13.18 -1.39 -8.70
N THR A 70 14.08 -1.63 -7.75
CA THR A 70 15.37 -0.98 -7.54
C THR A 70 15.77 -1.05 -6.08
N LEU A 71 16.84 -1.78 -5.79
CA LEU A 71 17.53 -1.86 -4.49
C LEU A 71 18.16 -0.51 -4.03
N GLY A 72 17.84 0.62 -4.68
CA GLY A 72 18.51 1.91 -4.47
C GLY A 72 17.59 3.13 -4.45
N LYS A 73 16.29 2.98 -4.74
CA LYS A 73 15.30 4.06 -4.59
C LYS A 73 14.27 3.55 -3.60
N GLY A 74 14.15 4.20 -2.45
CA GLY A 74 13.30 3.73 -1.35
C GLY A 74 11.92 3.27 -1.83
N SER A 75 11.47 2.11 -1.35
CA SER A 75 10.14 1.58 -1.60
C SER A 75 9.12 2.68 -1.27
N SER A 76 8.22 2.97 -2.21
CA SER A 76 7.28 4.09 -2.08
C SER A 76 5.87 3.58 -1.77
N LEU A 77 5.22 4.19 -0.78
CA LEU A 77 3.77 4.07 -0.60
C LEU A 77 3.04 4.83 -1.72
N ILE A 78 1.90 4.32 -2.16
CA ILE A 78 0.99 5.02 -3.08
C ILE A 78 -0.21 5.49 -2.26
N LEU A 79 -0.45 6.79 -2.28
CA LEU A 79 -1.63 7.41 -1.65
C LEU A 79 -2.56 7.91 -2.75
N GLY A 80 -3.83 7.51 -2.69
CA GLY A 80 -4.92 7.91 -3.58
C GLY A 80 -5.79 9.01 -2.99
#